data_AF-A0A1G9QW40-F1
#
_entry.id   AF-A0A1G9QW40-F1
#
_cell.length_a   1.000
_cell.length_b   1.000
_cell.length_c   1.000
_cell.angle_alpha   90.00
_cell.angle_beta   90.00
_cell.angle_gamma   90.00
#
_symmetry.space_group_name_H-M   'P 1'
#
loop_
_entity.id
_entity.type
_entity.pdbx_description
1 polymer ?
#
loop_
_entity_poly.entity_id
_entity_poly.type
_entity_poly.pdbx_seq_one_letter_code
_entity_poly.pdbx_strand_id
1 'polypeptide(L)'
;MWQLVEEAAAGAAGVEEQAKRLTELLTARTPEEVVEFARLFDEQLARANRWDLWAAAYVALGGCSDDGFDYFRSWLISLGRKAFEVALADPDALAGLGYDDEDFGDGEWLLHAAGHAYEQLTGQALPPTQTRPADTSGEPFDEDDWDGLVEQFPRLAARFDLS
;
A
#
# COMPACT_ATOMS: atom_id res chain seq x y z
N MET A 1 -5.62 5.73 -12.52
CA MET A 1 -5.10 4.91 -11.40
C MET A 1 -6.23 4.49 -10.45
N TRP A 2 -6.76 5.35 -9.58
CA TRP A 2 -7.78 4.97 -8.57
C TRP A 2 -8.96 4.18 -9.08
N GLN A 3 -9.55 4.60 -10.20
CA GLN A 3 -10.66 3.88 -10.83
C GLN A 3 -10.32 2.40 -11.11
N LEU A 4 -9.11 2.10 -11.59
CA LEU A 4 -8.70 0.72 -11.90
C LEU A 4 -8.45 -0.10 -10.62
N VAL A 5 -7.87 0.52 -9.59
CA VAL A 5 -7.67 -0.12 -8.28
C VAL A 5 -9.00 -0.48 -7.63
N GLU A 6 -9.95 0.45 -7.65
CA GLU A 6 -11.29 0.27 -7.07
C GLU A 6 -12.15 -0.70 -7.90
N GLU A 7 -12.01 -0.69 -9.23
CA GLU A 7 -12.66 -1.66 -10.12
C GLU A 7 -12.10 -3.08 -9.90
N ALA A 8 -10.79 -3.22 -9.70
CA ALA A 8 -10.17 -4.49 -9.34
C ALA A 8 -10.69 -5.01 -7.98
N ALA A 9 -10.86 -4.13 -6.99
CA ALA A 9 -11.33 -4.50 -5.64
C ALA A 9 -12.78 -4.98 -5.62
N ALA A 10 -13.67 -4.41 -6.44
CA ALA A 10 -15.12 -4.61 -6.35
C ALA A 10 -15.62 -6.06 -6.55
N GLY A 11 -14.76 -6.99 -6.98
CA GLY A 11 -15.09 -8.41 -7.06
C GLY A 11 -13.97 -9.34 -6.65
N ALA A 12 -13.01 -8.84 -5.86
CA ALA A 12 -11.93 -9.65 -5.30
C ALA A 12 -12.32 -10.15 -3.91
N ALA A 13 -11.95 -11.38 -3.57
CA ALA A 13 -12.11 -11.94 -2.23
C ALA A 13 -10.99 -11.52 -1.26
N GLY A 14 -9.93 -10.89 -1.76
CA GLY A 14 -8.77 -10.42 -0.99
C GLY A 14 -7.74 -9.74 -1.89
N VAL A 15 -6.63 -9.28 -1.31
CA VAL A 15 -5.66 -8.43 -2.02
C VAL A 15 -4.93 -9.16 -3.16
N GLU A 16 -4.63 -10.44 -3.00
CA GLU A 16 -4.01 -11.24 -4.07
C GLU A 16 -4.91 -11.35 -5.31
N GLU A 17 -6.21 -11.61 -5.12
CA GLU A 17 -7.16 -11.66 -6.24
C GLU A 17 -7.35 -10.28 -6.87
N GLN A 18 -7.37 -9.21 -6.05
CA GLN A 18 -7.39 -7.85 -6.54
C GLN A 18 -6.19 -7.56 -7.45
N ALA A 19 -4.98 -7.97 -7.06
CA ALA A 19 -3.77 -7.77 -7.86
C ALA A 19 -3.83 -8.48 -9.22
N LYS A 20 -4.36 -9.71 -9.25
CA LYS A 20 -4.60 -10.46 -10.51
C LYS A 20 -5.57 -9.71 -11.42
N ARG A 21 -6.71 -9.28 -10.87
CA ARG A 21 -7.73 -8.51 -11.61
C ARG A 21 -7.19 -7.17 -12.10
N LEU A 22 -6.41 -6.47 -11.28
CA LEU A 22 -5.76 -5.22 -11.67
C LEU A 22 -4.81 -5.45 -12.86
N THR A 23 -4.02 -6.53 -12.82
CA THR A 23 -3.14 -6.92 -13.91
C THR A 23 -3.93 -7.18 -15.20
N GLU A 24 -5.05 -7.92 -15.13
CA GLU A 24 -5.93 -8.17 -16.29
C GLU A 24 -6.52 -6.88 -16.86
N LEU A 25 -7.01 -5.99 -16.00
CA LEU A 25 -7.54 -4.69 -16.40
C LEU A 25 -6.49 -3.82 -17.10
N LEU A 26 -5.22 -3.90 -16.66
CA LEU A 26 -4.09 -3.19 -17.25
C LEU A 26 -3.64 -3.82 -18.58
N THR A 27 -3.67 -5.15 -18.72
CA THR A 27 -3.36 -5.84 -19.98
C THR A 27 -4.39 -5.53 -21.08
N ALA A 28 -5.58 -5.04 -20.72
CA ALA A 28 -6.57 -4.53 -21.69
C ALA A 28 -6.31 -3.08 -22.15
N ARG A 29 -5.21 -2.46 -21.73
CA ARG A 29 -4.82 -1.06 -22.03
C ARG A 29 -3.62 -0.99 -22.97
N THR A 30 -3.28 0.21 -23.42
CA THR A 30 -2.03 0.40 -24.17
C THR A 30 -0.82 0.40 -23.22
N PRO A 31 0.39 0.05 -23.71
CA PRO A 31 1.60 0.13 -22.90
C PRO A 31 1.83 1.51 -22.26
N GLU A 32 1.50 2.59 -22.97
CA GLU A 32 1.60 3.97 -22.47
C GLU A 32 0.64 4.22 -21.30
N GLU A 33 -0.58 3.69 -21.35
CA GLU A 33 -1.54 3.78 -20.26
C GLU A 33 -1.08 3.00 -19.02
N VAL A 34 -0.40 1.86 -19.20
CA VAL A 34 0.19 1.09 -18.10
C VAL A 34 1.37 1.83 -17.45
N VAL A 35 2.22 2.47 -18.26
CA VAL A 35 3.31 3.33 -17.75
C VAL A 35 2.75 4.50 -16.94
N GLU A 36 1.69 5.15 -17.44
CA GLU A 36 1.04 6.24 -16.70
C GLU A 36 0.38 5.75 -15.41
N PHE A 37 -0.24 4.56 -15.42
CA PHE A 37 -0.73 3.94 -14.19
C PHE A 37 0.39 3.74 -13.18
N ALA A 38 1.51 3.15 -13.59
CA ALA A 38 2.65 2.90 -12.71
C ALA A 38 3.23 4.19 -12.14
N ARG A 39 3.35 5.24 -12.96
CA ARG A 39 3.80 6.57 -12.52
C ARG A 39 2.88 7.13 -11.43
N LEU A 40 1.57 7.08 -11.63
CA LEU A 40 0.59 7.53 -10.65
C LEU A 40 0.58 6.64 -9.39
N PHE A 41 0.84 5.35 -9.52
CA PHE A 41 0.94 4.43 -8.38
C PHE A 41 2.18 4.74 -7.53
N ASP A 42 3.33 4.94 -8.16
CA ASP A 42 4.57 5.32 -7.48
C ASP A 42 4.47 6.69 -6.80
N GLU A 43 3.74 7.65 -7.38
CA GLU A 43 3.42 8.92 -6.69
C GLU A 43 2.65 8.71 -5.38
N GLN A 44 1.80 7.68 -5.32
CA GLN A 44 1.06 7.37 -4.09
C GLN A 44 1.92 6.62 -3.08
N LEU A 45 2.79 5.70 -3.52
CA LEU A 45 3.81 5.09 -2.64
C LEU A 45 4.72 6.16 -2.03
N ALA A 46 5.11 7.15 -2.83
CA ALA A 46 5.90 8.30 -2.40
C ALA A 46 5.17 9.13 -1.33
N ARG A 47 3.89 9.45 -1.55
CA ARG A 47 3.07 10.19 -0.58
C ARG A 47 2.89 9.43 0.75
N ALA A 48 2.86 8.10 0.70
CA ALA A 48 2.76 7.25 1.87
C ALA A 48 4.11 6.92 2.51
N ASN A 49 5.24 7.36 1.94
CA ASN A 49 6.57 7.15 2.51
C ASN A 49 6.82 8.09 3.70
N ARG A 50 6.17 7.78 4.82
CA ARG A 50 6.19 8.58 6.06
C ARG A 50 6.46 7.70 7.26
N TRP A 51 7.24 8.23 8.21
CA TRP A 51 7.61 7.51 9.41
C TRP A 51 6.43 7.19 10.33
N ASP A 52 5.41 8.04 10.38
CA ASP A 52 4.21 7.80 11.20
C ASP A 52 3.33 6.67 10.65
N LEU A 53 3.23 6.53 9.33
CA LEU A 53 2.61 5.37 8.69
C LEU A 53 3.42 4.10 8.91
N TRP A 54 4.75 4.19 8.86
CA TRP A 54 5.62 3.05 9.15
C TRP A 54 5.46 2.61 10.61
N ALA A 55 5.47 3.54 11.56
CA ALA A 55 5.22 3.24 12.97
C ALA A 55 3.85 2.54 13.17
N ALA A 56 2.80 3.01 12.50
CA ALA A 56 1.49 2.36 12.55
C ALA A 56 1.51 0.92 12.00
N ALA A 57 2.21 0.70 10.87
CA ALA A 57 2.40 -0.64 10.30
C ALA A 57 3.23 -1.52 11.24
N TYR A 58 4.30 -0.97 11.83
CA TYR A 58 5.18 -1.66 12.77
C TYR A 58 4.41 -2.16 13.98
N VAL A 59 3.55 -1.32 14.57
CA VAL A 59 2.71 -1.72 15.72
C VAL A 59 1.72 -2.82 15.32
N ALA A 60 0.96 -2.62 14.24
CA ALA A 60 -0.07 -3.57 13.82
C ALA A 60 0.51 -4.94 13.40
N LEU A 61 1.72 -4.96 12.82
CA LEU A 61 2.37 -6.17 12.31
C LEU A 61 3.35 -6.80 13.31
N GLY A 62 3.62 -6.16 14.46
CA GLY A 62 4.65 -6.60 15.40
C GLY A 62 6.08 -6.49 14.84
N GLY A 63 6.32 -5.50 13.99
CA GLY A 63 7.55 -5.24 13.25
C GLY A 63 7.28 -4.93 11.78
N CYS A 64 8.14 -4.16 11.12
CA CYS A 64 7.99 -3.83 9.71
C CYS A 64 9.34 -3.46 9.08
N SER A 65 9.86 -4.29 8.17
CA SER A 65 11.09 -4.01 7.42
C SER A 65 10.86 -3.00 6.29
N ASP A 66 11.92 -2.56 5.62
CA ASP A 66 11.83 -1.71 4.41
C ASP A 66 10.88 -2.32 3.35
N ASP A 67 11.09 -3.59 2.99
CA ASP A 67 10.25 -4.31 2.02
C ASP A 67 8.82 -4.49 2.55
N GLY A 68 8.67 -4.81 3.83
CA GLY A 68 7.36 -4.89 4.48
C GLY A 68 6.61 -3.56 4.43
N PHE A 69 7.32 -2.44 4.52
CA PHE A 69 6.72 -1.11 4.42
C PHE A 69 6.35 -0.74 2.97
N ASP A 70 7.10 -1.21 1.97
CA ASP A 70 6.66 -1.14 0.55
C ASP A 70 5.34 -1.91 0.36
N TYR A 71 5.22 -3.12 0.92
CA TYR A 71 4.00 -3.92 0.83
C TYR A 71 2.83 -3.26 1.55
N PHE A 72 3.06 -2.75 2.75
CA PHE A 72 2.03 -2.02 3.50
C PHE A 72 1.50 -0.80 2.74
N ARG A 73 2.37 0.00 2.12
CA ARG A 73 1.93 1.17 1.33
C ARG A 73 1.16 0.76 0.08
N SER A 74 1.60 -0.32 -0.59
CA SER A 74 0.87 -0.90 -1.72
C SER A 74 -0.51 -1.42 -1.30
N TRP A 75 -0.60 -2.09 -0.15
CA TRP A 75 -1.85 -2.51 0.48
C TRP A 75 -2.76 -1.31 0.78
N LEU A 76 -2.22 -0.22 1.34
CA LEU A 76 -3.02 0.97 1.63
C LEU A 76 -3.61 1.59 0.35
N ILE A 77 -2.88 1.54 -0.76
CA ILE A 77 -3.40 1.97 -2.07
C ILE A 77 -4.51 1.02 -2.54
N SER A 78 -4.38 -0.29 -2.30
CA SER A 78 -5.37 -1.31 -2.67
C SER A 78 -6.77 -1.02 -2.09
N LEU A 79 -6.83 -0.44 -0.88
CA LEU A 79 -8.07 -0.05 -0.22
C LEU A 79 -8.81 1.11 -0.91
N GLY A 80 -8.22 1.71 -1.94
CA GLY A 80 -8.79 2.79 -2.71
C GLY A 80 -8.58 4.18 -2.10
N ARG A 81 -9.00 5.21 -2.84
CA ARG A 81 -8.58 6.59 -2.54
C ARG A 81 -9.02 7.06 -1.16
N LYS A 82 -10.26 6.73 -0.77
CA LYS A 82 -10.82 7.22 0.49
C LYS A 82 -10.06 6.68 1.70
N ALA A 83 -9.79 5.38 1.73
CA ALA A 83 -9.04 4.74 2.80
C ALA A 83 -7.60 5.28 2.87
N PHE A 84 -6.95 5.40 1.71
CA PHE A 84 -5.61 5.97 1.59
C PHE A 84 -5.51 7.38 2.19
N GLU A 85 -6.43 8.28 1.84
CA GLU A 85 -6.41 9.66 2.36
C GLU A 85 -6.76 9.72 3.87
N VAL A 86 -7.60 8.80 4.37
CA VAL A 86 -7.87 8.69 5.82
C VAL A 86 -6.60 8.31 6.58
N ALA A 87 -5.89 7.28 6.12
CA ALA A 87 -4.64 6.84 6.74
C ALA A 87 -3.54 7.90 6.69
N LEU A 88 -3.44 8.68 5.59
CA LEU A 88 -2.49 9.79 5.53
C LEU A 88 -2.82 10.93 6.50
N ALA A 89 -4.11 11.15 6.78
CA ALA A 89 -4.51 12.17 7.73
C ALA A 89 -4.29 11.72 9.18
N ASP A 90 -4.51 10.44 9.45
CA ASP A 90 -4.47 9.84 10.78
C ASP A 90 -4.17 8.33 10.66
N PRO A 91 -2.90 7.91 10.82
CA PRO A 91 -2.53 6.49 10.69
C PRO A 91 -3.30 5.56 11.64
N ASP A 92 -3.62 6.02 12.86
CA ASP A 92 -4.38 5.23 13.84
C ASP A 92 -5.86 5.04 13.41
N ALA A 93 -6.37 5.85 12.46
CA ALA A 93 -7.69 5.65 11.87
C ALA A 93 -7.79 4.40 10.97
N LEU A 94 -6.66 3.78 10.61
CA LEU A 94 -6.62 2.47 9.94
C LEU A 94 -7.45 1.43 10.70
N ALA A 95 -7.46 1.48 12.04
CA ALA A 95 -8.22 0.56 12.86
C ALA A 95 -9.74 0.60 12.60
N GLY A 96 -10.27 1.70 12.06
CA GLY A 96 -11.70 1.86 11.76
C GLY A 96 -12.11 1.51 10.34
N LEU A 97 -11.18 1.07 9.48
CA LEU A 97 -11.48 0.75 8.08
C LEU A 97 -12.00 -0.68 7.92
N GLY A 98 -12.81 -0.90 6.89
CA GLY A 98 -13.43 -2.19 6.59
C GLY A 98 -12.56 -3.05 5.67
N TYR A 99 -11.41 -3.50 6.18
CA TYR A 99 -10.57 -4.53 5.56
C TYR A 99 -10.57 -5.80 6.41
N ASP A 100 -10.12 -6.91 5.83
CA ASP A 100 -9.80 -8.14 6.56
C ASP A 100 -8.44 -7.99 7.26
N ASP A 101 -8.35 -8.40 8.52
CA ASP A 101 -7.11 -8.33 9.31
C ASP A 101 -6.06 -9.28 8.76
N GLU A 102 -6.46 -10.40 8.13
CA GLU A 102 -5.54 -11.34 7.47
C GLU A 102 -4.82 -10.70 6.27
N ASP A 103 -5.44 -9.71 5.64
CA ASP A 103 -4.87 -8.98 4.50
C ASP A 103 -4.02 -7.78 4.94
N PHE A 104 -3.95 -7.45 6.24
CA PHE A 104 -3.32 -6.20 6.69
C PHE A 104 -1.86 -6.09 6.25
N GLY A 105 -1.57 -5.10 5.40
CA GLY A 105 -0.23 -4.86 4.89
C GLY A 105 0.23 -5.80 3.76
N ASP A 106 -0.57 -6.79 3.36
CA ASP A 106 -0.22 -7.72 2.27
C ASP A 106 -0.47 -7.09 0.90
N GLY A 107 0.45 -6.24 0.47
CA GLY A 107 0.38 -5.52 -0.80
C GLY A 107 1.40 -5.94 -1.85
N GLU A 108 2.15 -7.03 -1.62
CA GLU A 108 3.25 -7.47 -2.49
C GLU A 108 2.78 -7.66 -3.94
N TRP A 109 1.72 -8.45 -4.15
CA TRP A 109 1.22 -8.75 -5.50
C TRP A 109 0.72 -7.51 -6.23
N LEU A 110 0.08 -6.58 -5.52
CA LEU A 110 -0.44 -5.35 -6.10
C LEU A 110 0.70 -4.44 -6.57
N LEU A 111 1.83 -4.43 -5.84
CA LEU A 111 3.02 -3.63 -6.16
C LEU A 111 3.60 -4.01 -7.52
N HIS A 112 3.49 -5.28 -7.92
CA HIS A 112 4.04 -5.81 -9.16
C HIS A 112 3.05 -5.84 -10.34
N ALA A 113 1.75 -5.54 -10.12
CA ALA A 113 0.69 -5.70 -11.12
C ALA A 113 0.96 -4.94 -12.44
N ALA A 114 1.40 -3.69 -12.37
CA ALA A 114 1.70 -2.89 -13.56
C ALA A 114 2.94 -3.41 -14.33
N GLY A 115 3.95 -3.89 -13.60
CA GLY A 115 5.12 -4.52 -14.18
C GLY A 115 4.76 -5.76 -14.99
N HIS A 116 3.96 -6.64 -14.40
CA HIS A 116 3.46 -7.85 -15.05
C HIS A 116 2.59 -7.54 -16.27
N ALA A 117 1.67 -6.58 -16.18
CA ALA A 117 0.84 -6.19 -17.31
C ALA A 117 1.67 -5.65 -18.49
N TYR A 118 2.64 -4.79 -18.20
CA TYR A 118 3.52 -4.23 -19.23
C TYR A 118 4.38 -5.31 -19.91
N GLU A 119 4.91 -6.24 -19.13
CA GLU A 119 5.67 -7.38 -19.66
C GLU A 119 4.82 -8.28 -20.55
N GLN A 120 3.56 -8.55 -20.18
CA GLN A 120 2.64 -9.32 -21.02
C GLN A 120 2.32 -8.61 -22.35
N LEU A 121 2.15 -7.28 -22.33
CA LEU A 121 1.83 -6.48 -23.51
C LEU A 121 3.00 -6.33 -24.49
N THR A 122 4.23 -6.24 -23.97
CA THR A 122 5.39 -5.78 -24.74
C THR A 122 6.53 -6.79 -24.84
N GLY A 123 6.55 -7.79 -23.95
CA GLY A 123 7.68 -8.69 -23.76
C GLY A 123 8.90 -8.03 -23.12
N GLN A 124 8.75 -6.84 -22.52
CA GLN A 124 9.83 -6.07 -21.90
C GLN A 124 9.49 -5.69 -20.46
N ALA A 125 10.51 -5.43 -19.65
CA ALA A 125 10.30 -4.88 -18.32
C ALA A 125 9.71 -3.46 -18.39
N LEU A 126 8.84 -3.12 -17.44
CA LEU A 126 8.30 -1.78 -17.30
C LEU A 126 9.45 -0.77 -17.12
N PRO A 127 9.47 0.34 -17.88
CA PRO A 127 10.48 1.37 -17.70
C PRO A 127 10.36 2.02 -16.31
N PRO A 128 11.48 2.42 -15.70
CA PRO A 128 11.46 3.02 -14.37
C PRO A 128 10.69 4.34 -14.36
N THR A 129 9.92 4.57 -13.29
CA THR A 129 9.30 5.87 -13.05
C THR A 129 10.26 6.76 -12.24
N GLN A 130 10.21 8.07 -12.45
CA GLN A 130 11.12 9.03 -11.78
C GLN A 130 10.57 9.55 -10.44
N THR A 131 9.57 8.89 -9.84
CA THR A 131 8.69 9.52 -8.84
C THR A 131 8.89 9.07 -7.40
N ARG A 132 9.70 8.03 -7.12
CA ARG A 132 9.97 7.60 -5.73
C ARG A 132 11.00 8.52 -5.05
N PRO A 133 10.63 9.27 -3.99
CA PRO A 133 11.59 10.02 -3.19
C PRO A 133 12.53 9.05 -2.47
N ALA A 134 13.79 9.45 -2.31
CA ALA A 134 14.80 8.61 -1.67
C ALA A 134 14.59 8.49 -0.15
N ASP A 135 13.99 9.53 0.49
CA ASP A 135 13.92 9.63 1.94
C ASP A 135 12.47 9.51 2.45
N THR A 136 12.32 8.80 3.57
CA THR A 136 11.08 8.72 4.34
C THR A 136 10.85 10.03 5.08
N SER A 137 9.67 10.61 4.92
CA SER A 137 9.33 11.92 5.46
C SER A 137 8.78 11.87 6.89
N GLY A 138 8.94 12.96 7.64
CA GLY A 138 8.57 13.03 9.06
C GLY A 138 9.72 12.66 9.99
N GLU A 139 9.40 12.39 11.25
CA GLU A 139 10.37 12.02 12.27
C GLU A 139 10.40 10.49 12.42
N PRO A 140 11.58 9.84 12.37
CA PRO A 140 11.71 8.42 12.67
C PRO A 140 11.19 8.08 14.06
N PHE A 141 10.63 6.86 14.19
CA PHE A 141 10.22 6.33 15.49
C PHE A 141 11.35 5.50 16.10
N ASP A 142 11.30 5.32 17.43
CA ASP A 142 12.22 4.45 18.16
C ASP A 142 11.64 3.03 18.22
N GLU A 143 12.27 2.09 17.52
CA GLU A 143 11.84 0.69 17.50
C GLU A 143 11.97 0.01 18.87
N ASP A 144 12.83 0.52 19.76
CA ASP A 144 13.02 -0.03 21.10
C ASP A 144 11.94 0.47 22.09
N ASP A 145 11.15 1.50 21.73
CA ASP A 145 10.08 2.08 22.55
C ASP A 145 8.69 1.52 22.18
N TRP A 146 8.54 0.21 22.32
CA TRP A 146 7.28 -0.48 21.98
C TRP A 146 6.07 0.07 22.77
N ASP A 147 6.23 0.33 24.06
CA ASP A 147 5.14 0.85 24.90
C ASP A 147 4.70 2.25 24.42
N GLY A 148 5.64 3.13 24.09
CA GLY A 148 5.35 4.45 23.53
C GLY A 148 4.66 4.37 22.16
N LEU A 149 5.06 3.42 21.31
CA LEU A 149 4.41 3.16 20.03
C LEU A 149 2.96 2.67 20.21
N VAL A 150 2.70 1.72 21.11
CA VAL A 150 1.35 1.24 21.41
C VAL A 150 0.47 2.37 21.97
N GLU A 151 1.02 3.22 22.84
CA GLU A 151 0.31 4.40 23.35
C GLU A 151 0.00 5.44 22.25
N GLN A 152 0.83 5.55 21.22
CA GLN A 152 0.63 6.44 20.08
C GLN A 152 -0.51 5.97 19.16
N PHE A 153 -0.73 4.66 19.04
CA PHE A 153 -1.73 4.06 18.15
C PHE A 153 -2.79 3.25 18.93
N PRO A 154 -3.58 3.88 19.83
CA PRO A 154 -4.45 3.17 20.75
C PRO A 154 -5.60 2.43 20.05
N ARG A 155 -6.07 2.90 18.87
CA ARG A 155 -7.14 2.20 18.14
C ARG A 155 -6.58 0.98 17.41
N LEU A 156 -5.40 1.08 16.82
CA LEU A 156 -4.72 -0.08 16.23
C LEU A 156 -4.37 -1.11 17.31
N ALA A 157 -3.83 -0.67 18.44
CA ALA A 157 -3.53 -1.55 19.57
C ALA A 157 -4.78 -2.30 20.06
N ALA A 158 -5.92 -1.61 20.15
CA ALA A 158 -7.19 -2.23 20.52
C ALA A 158 -7.73 -3.20 19.45
N ARG A 159 -7.49 -2.94 18.16
CA ARG A 159 -7.93 -3.82 17.06
C ARG A 159 -7.14 -5.13 17.03
N PHE A 160 -5.84 -5.06 17.30
CA PHE A 160 -4.91 -6.20 17.23
C PHE A 160 -4.58 -6.81 18.61
N ASP A 161 -5.36 -6.48 19.65
CA ASP A 161 -5.20 -6.99 21.02
C ASP A 161 -3.76 -6.83 21.58
N LEU A 162 -3.13 -5.67 21.35
CA LEU A 162 -1.74 -5.37 21.72
C LEU A 162 -1.57 -4.78 23.13
N SER A 163 -2.58 -4.88 23.98
CA SER A 163 -2.64 -4.30 25.35
C SER A 163 -2.08 -5.21 26.44
#